data_AF-A0A8S9B315-F1
#
_entry.id   AF-A0A8S9B315-F1
#
_cell.length_a   1.000
_cell.length_b   1.000
_cell.length_c   1.000
_cell.angle_alpha   90.00
_cell.angle_beta   90.00
_cell.angle_gamma   90.00
#
_symmetry.space_group_name_H-M   'P 1'
#
loop_
_entity.id
_entity.type
_entity.pdbx_description
1 polymer ?
#
loop_
_entity_poly.entity_id
_entity_poly.type
_entity_poly.pdbx_seq_one_letter_code
_entity_poly.pdbx_strand_id
1 'polypeptide(L)'
;MATRGSQQVPPPRPLRLVRKLGTTAAVTISAHGITRNELLEVEKTYRNGSTYKFLENRFNAPKYNFVSDLQGMAPEIRDKYVAATGFEIVIDTAFLQSGSASTILDQLAQLQPIVRLVRYLNVKIEVLASSPFMNSIETFKDCSVRLSLLQVVDKVRSFKGLKRMTVILDLPEHCKEWSHAYVLPFYELETFKHWQVRTQRHGTTNLKEVLTKDIDCMDRKHADFCKEMRRLEQEEAERIQAAQEKLNNVVFTRVSTFKK
;
A
#
# COMPACT_ATOMS: atom_id res chain seq x y z
N MET A 1 -18.55 -47.76 48.06
CA MET A 1 -17.55 -47.61 46.97
C MET A 1 -17.91 -46.36 46.18
N ALA A 2 -17.18 -45.27 46.34
CA ALA A 2 -17.45 -44.03 45.60
C ALA A 2 -16.83 -44.15 44.20
N THR A 3 -17.69 -44.19 43.19
CA THR A 3 -17.31 -44.08 41.78
C THR A 3 -16.62 -42.72 41.59
N ARG A 4 -15.31 -42.75 41.32
CA ARG A 4 -14.55 -41.59 40.86
C ARG A 4 -15.24 -41.08 39.59
N GLY A 5 -16.02 -40.01 39.71
CA GLY A 5 -16.58 -39.31 38.57
C GLY A 5 -15.45 -38.92 37.63
N SER A 6 -15.50 -39.42 36.41
CA SER A 6 -14.61 -39.03 35.32
C SER A 6 -14.69 -37.51 35.17
N GLN A 7 -13.64 -36.81 35.59
CA GLN A 7 -13.48 -35.39 35.28
C GLN A 7 -13.42 -35.27 33.76
N GLN A 8 -14.50 -34.80 33.14
CA GLN A 8 -14.48 -34.41 31.74
C GLN A 8 -13.42 -33.31 31.59
N VAL A 9 -12.38 -33.62 30.82
CA VAL A 9 -11.41 -32.61 30.40
C VAL A 9 -12.18 -31.62 29.52
N PRO A 10 -12.22 -30.33 29.90
CA PRO A 10 -12.92 -29.34 29.08
C PRO A 10 -12.30 -29.31 27.67
N PRO A 11 -13.12 -29.11 26.62
CA PRO A 11 -12.61 -29.06 25.26
C PRO A 11 -11.54 -27.96 25.14
N PRO A 12 -10.49 -28.18 24.34
CA PRO A 12 -9.45 -27.18 24.13
C PRO A 12 -10.08 -25.89 23.60
N ARG A 13 -9.79 -24.76 24.25
CA ARG A 13 -10.25 -23.45 23.78
C ARG A 13 -9.68 -23.20 22.37
N PRO A 14 -10.46 -22.59 21.46
CA PRO A 14 -9.96 -22.23 20.15
C PRO A 14 -8.75 -21.29 20.28
N LEU A 15 -7.73 -21.56 19.47
CA LEU A 15 -6.53 -20.72 19.40
C LEU A 15 -6.93 -19.29 19.02
N ARG A 16 -6.51 -18.31 19.83
CA ARG A 16 -6.81 -16.90 19.58
C ARG A 16 -5.59 -16.23 18.95
N LEU A 17 -5.78 -15.67 17.76
CA LEU A 17 -4.78 -14.84 17.10
C LEU A 17 -5.02 -13.38 17.49
N VAL A 18 -3.95 -12.69 17.89
CA VAL A 18 -3.97 -11.24 18.19
C VAL A 18 -2.96 -10.54 17.30
N ARG A 19 -3.23 -9.31 16.89
CA ARG A 19 -2.33 -8.56 16.02
C ARG A 19 -1.15 -7.96 16.80
N LYS A 20 0.04 -7.92 16.19
CA LYS A 20 1.23 -7.23 16.69
C LYS A 20 0.94 -5.73 16.86
N LEU A 21 1.45 -5.16 17.95
CA LEU A 21 1.34 -3.72 18.21
C LEU A 21 1.98 -2.92 17.06
N GLY A 22 1.38 -1.78 16.70
CA GLY A 22 1.87 -0.89 15.64
C GLY A 22 1.46 -1.27 14.22
N THR A 23 0.90 -2.45 14.00
CA THR A 23 0.50 -2.90 12.65
C THR A 23 -0.99 -2.67 12.40
N THR A 24 -1.36 -2.22 11.19
CA THR A 24 -2.76 -1.89 10.87
C THR A 24 -3.50 -3.05 10.22
N ALA A 25 -2.79 -4.09 9.80
CA ALA A 25 -3.29 -5.25 9.10
C ALA A 25 -2.65 -6.55 9.60
N ALA A 26 -3.22 -7.70 9.21
CA ALA A 26 -2.72 -9.02 9.61
C ALA A 26 -1.50 -9.46 8.79
N VAL A 27 -1.30 -8.87 7.60
CA VAL A 27 -0.16 -9.14 6.73
C VAL A 27 0.43 -7.81 6.27
N THR A 28 1.75 -7.66 6.36
CA THR A 28 2.49 -6.53 5.81
C THR A 28 3.33 -6.97 4.62
N ILE A 29 3.29 -6.18 3.56
CA ILE A 29 4.12 -6.30 2.37
C ILE A 29 5.02 -5.07 2.34
N SER A 30 6.33 -5.25 2.45
CA SER A 30 7.30 -4.16 2.40
C SER A 30 8.46 -4.50 1.46
N ALA A 31 9.39 -3.57 1.28
CA ALA A 31 10.60 -3.80 0.49
C ALA A 31 11.44 -4.97 1.02
N HIS A 32 11.33 -5.27 2.32
CA HIS A 32 12.09 -6.33 2.99
C HIS A 32 11.43 -7.71 2.91
N GLY A 33 10.17 -7.81 2.50
CA GLY A 33 9.46 -9.07 2.40
C GLY A 33 8.00 -9.00 2.80
N ILE A 34 7.38 -10.17 2.88
CA ILE A 34 5.98 -10.35 3.29
C ILE A 34 5.95 -10.98 4.68
N THR A 35 5.37 -10.28 5.64
CA THR A 35 5.34 -10.70 7.05
C THR A 35 3.92 -10.83 7.55
N ARG A 36 3.69 -11.81 8.43
CA ARG A 36 2.43 -11.99 9.13
C ARG A 36 2.51 -11.33 10.50
N ASN A 37 1.54 -10.47 10.78
CA ASN A 37 1.49 -9.61 11.96
C ASN A 37 0.59 -10.15 13.06
N GLU A 38 0.38 -11.45 13.09
CA GLU A 38 -0.39 -12.10 14.14
C GLU A 38 0.55 -12.73 15.18
N LEU A 39 0.05 -12.86 16.39
CA LEU A 39 0.65 -13.52 17.53
C LEU A 39 -0.38 -14.52 18.05
N LEU A 40 0.08 -15.67 18.49
CA LEU A 40 -0.79 -16.66 19.09
C LEU A 40 -0.92 -16.39 20.60
N GLU A 41 -2.12 -16.09 21.07
CA GLU A 41 -2.40 -16.04 22.50
C GLU A 41 -2.55 -17.49 23.00
N VAL A 42 -1.60 -17.90 23.85
CA VAL A 42 -1.58 -19.23 24.46
C VAL A 42 -1.80 -19.08 25.96
N GLU A 43 -2.57 -19.99 26.53
CA GLU A 43 -2.84 -20.07 27.97
C GLU A 43 -2.11 -21.30 28.52
N LYS A 44 -1.27 -21.11 29.54
CA LYS A 44 -0.57 -22.21 30.22
C LYS A 44 -1.02 -22.29 31.66
N THR A 45 -1.45 -23.49 32.04
CA THR A 45 -1.76 -23.85 33.44
C THR A 45 -0.51 -24.41 34.09
N TYR A 46 -0.14 -23.86 35.24
CA TYR A 46 1.02 -24.28 36.03
C TYR A 46 0.61 -25.32 37.07
N ARG A 47 1.61 -25.99 37.68
CA ARG A 47 1.37 -27.09 38.65
C ARG A 47 0.54 -26.66 39.88
N ASN A 48 0.59 -25.39 40.24
CA ASN A 48 -0.21 -24.80 41.33
C ASN A 48 -1.65 -24.43 40.90
N GLY A 49 -2.06 -24.78 39.67
CA GLY A 49 -3.37 -24.46 39.12
C GLY A 49 -3.51 -23.04 38.55
N SER A 50 -2.49 -22.18 38.67
CA SER A 50 -2.59 -20.83 38.09
C SER A 50 -2.46 -20.85 36.57
N THR A 51 -3.20 -19.97 35.89
CA THR A 51 -3.21 -19.83 34.43
C THR A 51 -2.61 -18.50 34.02
N TYR A 52 -1.63 -18.52 33.12
CA TYR A 52 -1.09 -17.30 32.51
C TYR A 52 -1.26 -17.32 31.00
N LYS A 53 -1.57 -16.14 30.46
CA LYS A 53 -1.61 -15.91 29.02
C LYS A 53 -0.27 -15.35 28.55
N PHE A 54 0.23 -15.86 27.43
CA PHE A 54 1.43 -15.37 26.77
C PHE A 54 1.17 -15.25 25.27
N LEU A 55 1.93 -14.36 24.63
CA LEU A 55 1.88 -14.15 23.19
C LEU A 55 3.08 -14.84 22.55
N GLU A 56 2.81 -15.82 21.70
CA GLU A 56 3.82 -16.56 20.97
C GLU A 56 3.92 -16.04 19.52
N ASN A 57 5.13 -15.61 19.12
CA ASN A 57 5.38 -15.13 17.77
C ASN A 57 5.77 -16.30 16.85
N ARG A 58 4.77 -17.12 16.48
CA ARG A 58 4.97 -18.28 15.59
C ARG A 58 5.25 -17.91 14.13
N PHE A 59 4.92 -16.70 13.74
CA PHE A 59 5.00 -16.25 12.35
C PHE A 59 6.19 -15.31 12.11
N ASN A 60 7.33 -15.59 12.73
CA ASN A 60 8.54 -14.79 12.58
C ASN A 60 9.46 -15.31 11.47
N ALA A 61 10.00 -14.39 10.68
CA ALA A 61 11.09 -14.69 9.76
C ALA A 61 12.39 -14.98 10.56
N PRO A 62 13.32 -15.80 10.03
CA PRO A 62 13.23 -16.52 8.75
C PRO A 62 12.46 -17.85 8.84
N LYS A 63 11.99 -18.25 10.03
CA LYS A 63 11.40 -19.58 10.27
C LYS A 63 10.04 -19.79 9.59
N TYR A 64 9.31 -18.70 9.33
CA TYR A 64 8.01 -18.72 8.69
C TYR A 64 8.05 -17.95 7.36
N ASN A 65 7.52 -18.56 6.30
CA ASN A 65 7.31 -17.93 5.00
C ASN A 65 5.80 -17.91 4.70
N PHE A 66 5.22 -16.71 4.65
CA PHE A 66 3.79 -16.52 4.42
C PHE A 66 3.32 -17.01 3.05
N VAL A 67 4.14 -16.81 2.00
CA VAL A 67 3.79 -17.23 0.63
C VAL A 67 3.73 -18.75 0.54
N SER A 68 4.73 -19.44 1.09
CA SER A 68 4.76 -20.91 1.14
C SER A 68 3.61 -21.48 1.97
N ASP A 69 3.28 -20.84 3.11
CA ASP A 69 2.13 -21.24 3.94
C ASP A 69 0.82 -21.14 3.16
N LEU A 70 0.58 -20.02 2.46
CA LEU A 70 -0.59 -19.85 1.59
C LEU A 70 -0.65 -20.88 0.45
N GLN A 71 0.48 -21.23 -0.15
CA GLN A 71 0.54 -22.22 -1.22
C GLN A 71 0.27 -23.65 -0.72
N GLY A 72 0.61 -23.96 0.54
CA GLY A 72 0.31 -25.23 1.18
C GLY A 72 -1.15 -25.39 1.64
N MET A 73 -1.93 -24.31 1.67
CA MET A 73 -3.34 -24.36 2.04
C MET A 73 -4.22 -24.92 0.90
N ALA A 74 -5.25 -25.68 1.27
CA ALA A 74 -6.30 -26.07 0.32
C ALA A 74 -6.94 -24.80 -0.31
N PRO A 75 -7.26 -24.80 -1.62
CA PRO A 75 -7.73 -23.60 -2.32
C PRO A 75 -8.91 -22.89 -1.64
N GLU A 76 -9.89 -23.64 -1.14
CA GLU A 76 -11.10 -23.09 -0.51
C GLU A 76 -10.78 -22.38 0.81
N ILE A 77 -9.88 -22.97 1.60
CA ILE A 77 -9.41 -22.41 2.86
C ILE A 77 -8.56 -21.16 2.61
N ARG A 78 -7.63 -21.26 1.65
CA ARG A 78 -6.77 -20.14 1.24
C ARG A 78 -7.58 -18.96 0.78
N ASP A 79 -8.53 -19.18 -0.12
CA ASP A 79 -9.31 -18.11 -0.73
C ASP A 79 -10.23 -17.43 0.32
N LYS A 80 -10.84 -18.22 1.21
CA LYS A 80 -11.61 -17.71 2.35
C LYS A 80 -10.73 -16.92 3.33
N TYR A 81 -9.54 -17.43 3.64
CA TYR A 81 -8.58 -16.77 4.52
C TYR A 81 -8.14 -15.42 3.95
N VAL A 82 -7.69 -15.39 2.70
CA VAL A 82 -7.20 -14.16 2.03
C VAL A 82 -8.31 -13.12 1.91
N ALA A 83 -9.52 -13.53 1.56
CA ALA A 83 -10.67 -12.63 1.45
C ALA A 83 -11.08 -12.00 2.80
N ALA A 84 -10.86 -12.69 3.92
CA ALA A 84 -11.14 -12.19 5.27
C ALA A 84 -9.96 -11.42 5.89
N THR A 85 -8.75 -11.60 5.35
CA THR A 85 -7.51 -11.04 5.89
C THR A 85 -7.30 -9.61 5.40
N GLY A 86 -6.95 -8.71 6.32
CA GLY A 86 -6.47 -7.37 5.98
C GLY A 86 -5.00 -7.41 5.60
N PHE A 87 -4.66 -6.77 4.47
CA PHE A 87 -3.29 -6.59 3.99
C PHE A 87 -2.87 -5.13 4.14
N GLU A 88 -1.58 -4.91 4.37
CA GLU A 88 -0.95 -3.60 4.40
C GLU A 88 0.27 -3.60 3.49
N ILE A 89 0.36 -2.65 2.57
CA ILE A 89 1.59 -2.36 1.82
C ILE A 89 2.28 -1.20 2.55
N VAL A 90 3.50 -1.41 3.02
CA VAL A 90 4.30 -0.39 3.70
C VAL A 90 5.38 0.11 2.74
N ILE A 91 5.36 1.43 2.53
CA ILE A 91 6.22 2.14 1.59
C ILE A 91 6.98 3.19 2.38
N ASP A 92 8.28 2.99 2.56
CA ASP A 92 9.13 4.02 3.14
C ASP A 92 9.67 4.95 2.03
N THR A 93 9.49 6.24 2.24
CA THR A 93 9.87 7.30 1.31
C THR A 93 11.38 7.35 1.02
N ALA A 94 12.26 6.83 1.90
CA ALA A 94 13.67 6.63 1.55
C ALA A 94 13.85 5.68 0.36
N PHE A 95 13.09 4.57 0.33
CA PHE A 95 13.17 3.60 -0.77
C PHE A 95 12.61 4.16 -2.07
N LEU A 96 11.66 5.09 -1.98
CA LEU A 96 11.13 5.77 -3.16
C LEU A 96 12.18 6.71 -3.76
N GLN A 97 12.96 7.39 -2.92
CA GLN A 97 14.03 8.27 -3.37
C GLN A 97 15.20 7.51 -4.00
N SER A 98 15.49 6.29 -3.54
CA SER A 98 16.53 5.44 -4.11
C SER A 98 16.12 4.76 -5.43
N GLY A 99 14.89 4.95 -5.90
CA GLY A 99 14.36 4.29 -7.10
C GLY A 99 14.14 2.78 -6.93
N SER A 100 14.16 2.27 -5.70
CA SER A 100 14.11 0.83 -5.39
C SER A 100 12.70 0.27 -5.25
N ALA A 101 11.71 0.95 -5.84
CA ALA A 101 10.31 0.53 -5.82
C ALA A 101 10.11 -0.89 -6.36
N SER A 102 11.01 -1.38 -7.23
CA SER A 102 11.04 -2.76 -7.73
C SER A 102 10.89 -3.80 -6.62
N THR A 103 11.54 -3.61 -5.48
CA THR A 103 11.52 -4.60 -4.38
C THR A 103 10.11 -4.86 -3.83
N ILE A 104 9.30 -3.81 -3.64
CA ILE A 104 7.90 -3.95 -3.19
C ILE A 104 7.06 -4.61 -4.29
N LEU A 105 7.29 -4.23 -5.55
CA LEU A 105 6.59 -4.80 -6.70
C LEU A 105 6.91 -6.30 -6.86
N ASP A 106 8.14 -6.70 -6.57
CA ASP A 106 8.60 -8.09 -6.58
C ASP A 106 7.95 -8.90 -5.46
N GLN A 107 7.80 -8.31 -4.26
CA GLN A 107 7.02 -8.96 -3.19
C GLN A 107 5.55 -9.14 -3.58
N LEU A 108 4.93 -8.12 -4.19
CA LEU A 108 3.56 -8.22 -4.68
C LEU A 108 3.40 -9.30 -5.77
N ALA A 109 4.41 -9.46 -6.64
CA ALA A 109 4.41 -10.48 -7.67
C ALA A 109 4.38 -11.91 -7.10
N GLN A 110 5.07 -12.16 -5.98
CA GLN A 110 5.07 -13.47 -5.31
C GLN A 110 3.68 -13.88 -4.78
N LEU A 111 2.79 -12.90 -4.55
CA LEU A 111 1.41 -13.16 -4.12
C LEU A 111 0.46 -13.40 -5.30
N GLN A 112 0.92 -13.43 -6.55
CA GLN A 112 0.08 -13.80 -7.69
C GLN A 112 -0.17 -15.32 -7.70
N PRO A 113 -1.40 -15.77 -8.01
CA PRO A 113 -2.59 -15.00 -8.40
C PRO A 113 -3.48 -14.56 -7.22
N ILE A 114 -3.05 -14.79 -5.98
CA ILE A 114 -3.84 -14.64 -4.75
C ILE A 114 -4.26 -13.18 -4.50
N VAL A 115 -3.48 -12.18 -4.93
CA VAL A 115 -3.82 -10.75 -4.72
C VAL A 115 -5.20 -10.36 -5.24
N ARG A 116 -5.72 -11.06 -6.26
CA ARG A 116 -7.07 -10.79 -6.79
C ARG A 116 -8.19 -11.07 -5.77
N LEU A 117 -7.90 -11.83 -4.72
CA LEU A 117 -8.85 -12.21 -3.67
C LEU A 117 -8.81 -11.25 -2.47
N VAL A 118 -7.81 -10.38 -2.39
CA VAL A 118 -7.65 -9.43 -1.29
C VAL A 118 -8.79 -8.42 -1.31
N ARG A 119 -9.52 -8.31 -0.19
CA ARG A 119 -10.68 -7.41 -0.06
C ARG A 119 -10.39 -6.13 0.73
N TYR A 120 -9.40 -6.16 1.62
CA TYR A 120 -9.08 -5.06 2.53
C TYR A 120 -7.60 -4.74 2.42
N LEU A 121 -7.28 -3.54 1.94
CA LEU A 121 -5.92 -3.07 1.74
C LEU A 121 -5.67 -1.76 2.48
N ASN A 122 -4.60 -1.72 3.26
CA ASN A 122 -4.02 -0.48 3.72
C ASN A 122 -2.76 -0.20 2.90
N VAL A 123 -2.57 1.03 2.45
CA VAL A 123 -1.32 1.48 1.83
C VAL A 123 -0.72 2.51 2.76
N LYS A 124 0.28 2.09 3.53
CA LYS A 124 0.96 2.90 4.52
C LYS A 124 2.21 3.52 3.90
N ILE A 125 2.27 4.84 3.87
CA ILE A 125 3.40 5.63 3.37
C ILE A 125 4.12 6.22 4.58
N GLU A 126 5.34 5.74 4.84
CA GLU A 126 6.21 6.23 5.91
C GLU A 126 7.01 7.42 5.39
N VAL A 127 6.58 8.61 5.80
CA VAL A 127 7.18 9.89 5.39
C VAL A 127 8.34 10.19 6.33
N LEU A 128 9.54 10.38 5.79
CA LEU A 128 10.69 10.73 6.60
C LEU A 128 10.72 12.21 6.95
N ALA A 129 11.34 12.54 8.09
CA ALA A 129 11.52 13.94 8.50
C ALA A 129 12.32 14.77 7.48
N SER A 130 13.20 14.12 6.72
CA SER A 130 14.00 14.72 5.66
C SER A 130 13.31 14.76 4.30
N SER A 131 12.10 14.21 4.17
CA SER A 131 11.41 14.20 2.87
C SER A 131 11.05 15.63 2.45
N PRO A 132 11.36 16.04 1.21
CA PRO A 132 11.05 17.38 0.75
C PRO A 132 9.54 17.60 0.71
N PHE A 133 9.09 18.73 1.24
CA PHE A 133 7.70 19.14 1.10
C PHE A 133 7.45 19.58 -0.35
N MET A 134 6.67 18.77 -1.07
CA MET A 134 6.24 19.08 -2.43
C MET A 134 5.11 20.11 -2.35
N ASN A 135 5.48 21.38 -2.49
CA ASN A 135 4.57 22.52 -2.32
C ASN A 135 4.06 23.07 -3.66
N SER A 136 4.67 22.71 -4.78
CA SER A 136 4.28 23.17 -6.12
C SER A 136 3.95 21.99 -7.05
N ILE A 137 3.15 22.26 -8.08
CA ILE A 137 2.79 21.26 -9.10
C ILE A 137 4.03 20.85 -9.91
N GLU A 138 4.91 21.80 -10.19
CA GLU A 138 6.15 21.57 -10.94
C GLU A 138 7.09 20.64 -10.18
N THR A 139 7.27 20.87 -8.87
CA THR A 139 8.08 19.96 -8.04
C THR A 139 7.45 18.58 -7.90
N PHE A 140 6.12 18.49 -7.95
CA PHE A 140 5.41 17.22 -7.87
C PHE A 140 5.49 16.41 -9.18
N LYS A 141 5.38 17.06 -10.33
CA LYS A 141 5.29 16.42 -11.66
C LYS A 141 6.43 15.45 -11.92
N ASP A 142 7.67 15.91 -11.71
CA ASP A 142 8.89 15.16 -12.00
C ASP A 142 9.49 14.48 -10.76
N CYS A 143 8.74 14.45 -9.66
CA CYS A 143 9.21 13.83 -8.42
C CYS A 143 9.30 12.30 -8.56
N SER A 144 10.48 11.73 -8.26
CA SER A 144 10.67 10.27 -8.21
C SER A 144 9.67 9.58 -7.29
N VAL A 145 9.33 10.21 -6.17
CA VAL A 145 8.31 9.70 -5.23
C VAL A 145 6.96 9.54 -5.91
N ARG A 146 6.52 10.54 -6.69
CA ARG A 146 5.26 10.46 -7.45
C ARG A 146 5.30 9.28 -8.41
N LEU A 147 6.36 9.14 -9.19
CA LEU A 147 6.50 8.06 -10.18
C LEU A 147 6.47 6.69 -9.52
N SER A 148 7.16 6.50 -8.39
CA SER A 148 7.12 5.24 -7.66
C SER A 148 5.75 4.94 -7.04
N LEU A 149 5.07 5.96 -6.50
CA LEU A 149 3.70 5.77 -5.99
C LEU A 149 2.72 5.41 -7.12
N LEU A 150 2.89 5.97 -8.33
CA LEU A 150 2.10 5.56 -9.50
C LEU A 150 2.32 4.09 -9.88
N GLN A 151 3.54 3.56 -9.74
CA GLN A 151 3.81 2.13 -9.93
C GLN A 151 3.08 1.26 -8.90
N VAL A 152 3.02 1.71 -7.64
CA VAL A 152 2.23 1.03 -6.60
C VAL A 152 0.75 1.06 -6.95
N VAL A 153 0.23 2.23 -7.36
CA VAL A 153 -1.17 2.39 -7.78
C VAL A 153 -1.51 1.44 -8.93
N ASP A 154 -0.62 1.31 -9.92
CA ASP A 154 -0.80 0.34 -11.00
C ASP A 154 -0.91 -1.10 -10.48
N LYS A 155 -0.08 -1.51 -9.52
CA LYS A 155 -0.23 -2.82 -8.87
C LYS A 155 -1.53 -2.95 -8.08
N VAL A 156 -1.97 -1.90 -7.39
CA VAL A 156 -3.25 -1.92 -6.68
C VAL A 156 -4.42 -2.17 -7.65
N ARG A 157 -4.35 -1.71 -8.91
CA ARG A 157 -5.37 -2.03 -9.93
C ARG A 157 -5.51 -3.53 -10.25
N SER A 158 -4.51 -4.35 -9.88
CA SER A 158 -4.58 -5.82 -10.01
C SER A 158 -5.44 -6.49 -8.92
N PHE A 159 -5.78 -5.78 -7.84
CA PHE A 159 -6.58 -6.27 -6.72
C PHE A 159 -8.07 -6.24 -7.08
N LYS A 160 -8.50 -7.12 -7.98
CA LYS A 160 -9.90 -7.13 -8.49
C LYS A 160 -10.95 -7.41 -7.42
N GLY A 161 -10.59 -8.04 -6.31
CA GLY A 161 -11.45 -8.32 -5.17
C GLY A 161 -11.58 -7.19 -4.16
N LEU A 162 -10.88 -6.07 -4.35
CA LEU A 162 -10.79 -4.99 -3.36
C LEU A 162 -12.18 -4.40 -3.05
N LYS A 163 -12.51 -4.31 -1.77
CA LYS A 163 -13.76 -3.73 -1.26
C LYS A 163 -13.54 -2.44 -0.49
N ARG A 164 -12.39 -2.32 0.19
CA ARG A 164 -12.01 -1.13 0.92
C ARG A 164 -10.51 -0.92 0.85
N MET A 165 -10.11 0.32 0.63
CA MET A 165 -8.72 0.73 0.73
C MET A 165 -8.55 1.87 1.74
N THR A 166 -7.45 1.90 2.47
CA THR A 166 -7.07 3.05 3.30
C THR A 166 -5.65 3.47 2.94
N VAL A 167 -5.47 4.71 2.50
CA VAL A 167 -4.13 5.29 2.39
C VAL A 167 -3.79 5.90 3.75
N ILE A 168 -2.70 5.44 4.36
CA ILE A 168 -2.25 5.85 5.68
C ILE A 168 -0.95 6.62 5.51
N LEU A 169 -0.92 7.88 5.92
CA LEU A 169 0.32 8.64 6.01
C LEU A 169 0.89 8.51 7.42
N ASP A 170 2.03 7.85 7.53
CA ASP A 170 2.78 7.78 8.78
C ASP A 170 3.79 8.93 8.82
N LEU A 171 3.48 9.91 9.66
CA LEU A 171 4.14 11.20 9.69
C LEU A 171 5.12 11.26 10.86
N PRO A 172 6.27 11.95 10.69
CA PRO A 172 7.17 12.26 11.80
C PRO A 172 6.44 13.06 12.89
N GLU A 173 6.91 12.95 14.13
CA GLU A 173 6.24 13.53 15.30
C GLU A 173 6.09 15.06 15.18
N HIS A 174 7.08 15.74 14.62
CA HIS A 174 7.12 17.21 14.48
C HIS A 174 6.45 17.74 13.20
N CYS A 175 5.92 16.86 12.34
CA CYS A 175 5.36 17.25 11.06
C CYS A 175 3.96 17.86 11.24
N LYS A 176 3.83 19.19 11.31
CA LYS A 176 2.54 19.85 11.54
C LYS A 176 1.59 19.77 10.35
N GLU A 177 2.15 19.76 9.15
CA GLU A 177 1.43 19.71 7.88
C GLU A 177 1.81 18.43 7.15
N TRP A 178 0.84 17.74 6.59
CA TRP A 178 1.11 16.58 5.75
C TRP A 178 0.96 16.99 4.29
N SER A 179 1.86 16.48 3.44
CA SER A 179 1.82 16.83 2.02
C SER A 179 0.80 15.97 1.30
N HIS A 180 -0.20 16.63 0.72
CA HIS A 180 -1.18 16.00 -0.18
C HIS A 180 -0.52 15.24 -1.33
N ALA A 181 0.72 15.60 -1.71
CA ALA A 181 1.47 14.98 -2.79
C ALA A 181 1.63 13.45 -2.65
N TYR A 182 1.70 12.92 -1.42
CA TYR A 182 1.79 11.47 -1.20
C TYR A 182 0.47 10.73 -1.46
N VAL A 183 -0.64 11.45 -1.48
CA VAL A 183 -1.99 10.89 -1.66
C VAL A 183 -2.49 11.07 -3.08
N LEU A 184 -2.12 12.18 -3.75
CA LEU A 184 -2.55 12.49 -5.11
C LEU A 184 -2.43 11.32 -6.11
N PRO A 185 -1.36 10.49 -6.13
CA PRO A 185 -1.27 9.37 -7.05
C PRO A 185 -2.43 8.36 -6.95
N PHE A 186 -3.08 8.24 -5.79
CA PHE A 186 -4.17 7.29 -5.57
C PHE A 186 -5.50 7.74 -6.18
N TYR A 187 -5.63 9.00 -6.61
CA TYR A 187 -6.77 9.46 -7.39
C TYR A 187 -6.84 8.81 -8.78
N GLU A 188 -5.71 8.30 -9.29
CA GLU A 188 -5.61 7.53 -10.54
C GLU A 188 -6.30 6.15 -10.46
N LEU A 189 -6.82 5.75 -9.30
CA LEU A 189 -7.69 4.59 -9.14
C LEU A 189 -9.13 4.91 -9.58
N GLU A 190 -9.29 5.28 -10.85
CA GLU A 190 -10.55 5.79 -11.39
C GLU A 190 -11.76 4.89 -11.12
N THR A 191 -11.57 3.57 -11.20
CA THR A 191 -12.62 2.56 -11.04
C THR A 191 -12.93 2.21 -9.59
N PHE A 192 -12.04 2.54 -8.64
CA PHE A 192 -12.19 2.16 -7.23
C PHE A 192 -12.36 3.40 -6.35
N LYS A 193 -13.61 3.72 -6.00
CA LYS A 193 -13.95 4.91 -5.21
C LYS A 193 -14.04 4.65 -3.69
N HIS A 194 -14.00 3.40 -3.24
CA HIS A 194 -14.15 3.04 -1.83
C HIS A 194 -12.82 3.09 -1.06
N TRP A 195 -12.17 4.24 -1.09
CA TRP A 195 -10.95 4.49 -0.35
C TRP A 195 -11.05 5.73 0.54
N GLN A 196 -10.21 5.76 1.58
CA GLN A 196 -10.17 6.83 2.57
C GLN A 196 -8.71 7.15 2.90
N VAL A 197 -8.47 8.36 3.44
CA VAL A 197 -7.16 8.80 3.89
C VAL A 197 -7.14 8.89 5.40
N ARG A 198 -6.07 8.37 6.00
CA ARG A 198 -5.81 8.48 7.44
C ARG A 198 -4.38 8.94 7.66
N THR A 199 -4.14 9.55 8.81
CA THR A 199 -2.80 9.90 9.27
C THR A 199 -2.50 9.18 10.56
N GLN A 200 -1.23 8.89 10.81
CA GLN A 200 -0.73 8.47 12.10
C GLN A 200 0.59 9.16 12.39
N ARG A 201 0.95 9.24 13.67
CA ARG A 201 2.30 9.64 14.06
C ARG A 201 3.19 8.41 14.15
N HIS A 202 4.44 8.57 13.74
CA HIS A 202 5.41 7.49 13.83
C HIS A 202 5.50 6.94 15.25
N GLY A 203 5.49 5.61 15.38
CA GLY A 203 5.48 4.92 16.67
C GLY A 203 4.13 4.89 17.40
N THR A 204 3.09 5.55 16.89
CA THR A 204 1.74 5.54 17.50
C THR A 204 0.79 4.57 16.80
N THR A 205 -0.19 4.06 17.52
CA THR A 205 -1.24 3.17 16.98
C THR A 205 -2.52 3.89 16.62
N ASN A 206 -2.61 5.19 16.91
CA ASN A 206 -3.84 5.95 16.76
C ASN A 206 -3.93 6.53 15.33
N LEU A 207 -4.77 5.89 14.51
CA LEU A 207 -5.12 6.37 13.19
C LEU A 207 -6.14 7.50 13.30
N LYS A 208 -5.78 8.68 12.81
CA LYS A 208 -6.67 9.83 12.70
C LYS A 208 -7.25 9.90 11.30
N GLU A 209 -8.57 10.04 11.22
CA GLU A 209 -9.24 10.30 9.95
C GLU A 209 -8.89 11.73 9.48
N VAL A 210 -8.63 11.87 8.18
CA VAL A 210 -8.42 13.18 7.58
C VAL A 210 -9.74 13.95 7.55
N LEU A 211 -9.71 15.23 7.92
CA LEU A 211 -10.91 16.06 7.96
C LEU A 211 -11.46 16.28 6.56
N THR A 212 -12.80 16.36 6.41
CA THR A 212 -13.46 16.58 5.12
C THR A 212 -12.91 17.78 4.37
N LYS A 213 -12.64 18.90 5.06
CA LYS A 213 -12.04 20.10 4.46
C LYS A 213 -10.67 19.85 3.78
N ASP A 214 -9.90 18.91 4.32
CA ASP A 214 -8.57 18.55 3.80
C ASP A 214 -8.74 17.60 2.60
N ILE A 215 -9.75 16.72 2.62
CA ILE A 215 -10.16 15.94 1.45
C ILE A 215 -10.60 16.87 0.31
N ASP A 216 -11.48 17.84 0.58
CA ASP A 216 -11.93 18.81 -0.44
C ASP A 216 -10.75 19.63 -0.99
N CYS A 217 -9.76 19.92 -0.16
CA CYS A 217 -8.52 20.57 -0.57
C CYS A 217 -7.70 19.67 -1.51
N MET A 218 -7.59 18.38 -1.23
CA MET A 218 -6.95 17.41 -2.12
C MET A 218 -7.70 17.27 -3.44
N ASP A 219 -9.03 17.18 -3.42
CA ASP A 219 -9.85 17.08 -4.62
C ASP A 219 -9.62 18.28 -5.55
N ARG A 220 -9.59 19.50 -4.99
CA ARG A 220 -9.25 20.71 -5.75
C ARG A 220 -7.83 20.67 -6.31
N LYS A 221 -6.83 20.33 -5.48
CA LYS A 221 -5.43 20.22 -5.92
C LYS A 221 -5.25 19.18 -7.02
N HIS A 222 -5.96 18.05 -6.92
CA HIS A 222 -5.96 17.03 -7.95
C HIS A 222 -6.59 17.56 -9.26
N ALA A 223 -7.72 18.24 -9.18
CA ALA A 223 -8.36 18.84 -10.35
C ALA A 223 -7.46 19.89 -11.03
N ASP A 224 -6.83 20.76 -10.24
CA ASP A 224 -5.86 21.76 -10.73
C ASP A 224 -4.66 21.08 -11.39
N PHE A 225 -4.13 20.03 -10.77
CA PHE A 225 -3.05 19.22 -11.33
C PHE A 225 -3.45 18.58 -12.67
N CYS A 226 -4.63 17.95 -12.76
CA CYS A 226 -5.11 17.37 -14.01
C CYS A 226 -5.28 18.44 -15.11
N LYS A 227 -5.80 19.62 -14.76
CA LYS A 227 -5.97 20.72 -15.70
C LYS A 227 -4.63 21.19 -16.24
N GLU A 228 -3.65 21.35 -15.36
CA GLU A 228 -2.30 21.78 -15.71
C GLU A 228 -1.58 20.72 -16.56
N MET A 229 -1.70 19.44 -16.22
CA MET A 229 -1.13 18.35 -17.02
C MET A 229 -1.69 18.32 -18.45
N ARG A 230 -3.02 18.49 -18.62
CA ARG A 230 -3.65 18.57 -19.95
C ARG A 230 -3.17 19.78 -20.76
N ARG A 231 -2.99 20.95 -20.09
CA ARG A 231 -2.46 22.15 -20.73
C ARG A 231 -1.05 21.90 -21.28
N LEU A 232 -0.19 21.28 -20.47
CA LEU A 232 1.20 20.97 -20.86
C LEU A 232 1.26 19.94 -21.99
N GLU A 233 0.42 18.90 -21.96
CA GLU A 233 0.32 17.91 -23.04
C GLU A 233 -0.14 18.54 -24.36
N GLN A 234 -1.10 19.47 -24.31
CA GLN A 234 -1.55 20.21 -25.48
C GLN A 234 -0.44 21.10 -26.07
N GLU A 235 0.26 21.86 -25.22
CA GLU A 235 1.39 22.70 -25.64
C GLU A 235 2.53 21.88 -26.26
N GLU A 236 2.82 20.70 -25.71
CA GLU A 236 3.81 19.78 -26.26
C GLU A 236 3.37 19.22 -27.61
N ALA A 237 2.10 18.82 -27.76
CA ALA A 237 1.55 18.34 -29.02
C ALA A 237 1.61 19.41 -30.12
N GLU A 238 1.23 20.65 -29.80
CA GLU A 238 1.32 21.79 -30.73
C GLU A 238 2.76 22.06 -31.16
N ARG A 239 3.73 21.97 -30.22
CA ARG A 239 5.16 22.10 -30.54
C ARG A 239 5.67 21.01 -31.47
N ILE A 240 5.27 19.75 -31.23
CA ILE A 240 5.65 18.61 -32.07
C ILE A 240 5.06 18.76 -33.47
N GLN A 241 3.79 19.15 -33.59
CA GLN A 241 3.13 19.37 -34.86
C GLN A 241 3.82 20.51 -35.65
N ALA A 242 4.07 21.65 -35.01
CA ALA A 242 4.76 22.77 -35.65
C ALA A 242 6.18 22.40 -36.12
N ALA A 243 6.89 21.53 -35.39
CA ALA A 243 8.19 21.01 -35.79
C ALA A 243 8.09 20.07 -37.01
N GLN A 244 7.08 19.19 -37.05
CA GLN A 244 6.82 18.31 -38.19
C GLN A 244 6.47 19.09 -39.46
N GLU A 245 5.63 20.13 -39.35
CA GLU A 245 5.29 21.02 -40.48
C GLU A 245 6.52 21.73 -41.04
N LYS A 246 7.40 22.24 -40.17
CA LYS A 246 8.68 22.84 -40.58
C LYS A 246 9.56 21.83 -41.31
N LEU A 247 9.67 20.59 -40.82
CA LEU A 247 10.45 19.54 -41.47
C LEU A 247 9.90 19.19 -42.85
N ASN A 248 8.58 19.05 -42.97
CA ASN A 248 7.91 18.78 -44.24
C ASN A 248 8.17 19.89 -45.27
N ASN A 249 8.11 21.15 -44.84
CA ASN A 249 8.41 22.29 -45.70
C ASN A 249 9.87 22.30 -46.18
N VAL A 250 10.83 21.93 -45.31
CA VAL A 250 12.25 21.80 -45.68
C VAL A 250 12.47 20.67 -46.69
N VAL A 251 11.85 19.50 -46.46
CA VAL A 251 11.94 18.34 -47.38
C VAL A 251 11.33 18.69 -48.73
N PHE A 252 10.14 19.29 -48.76
CA PHE A 252 9.48 19.72 -49.98
C PHE A 252 10.34 20.72 -50.77
N THR A 253 10.90 21.72 -50.09
CA THR A 253 11.80 22.71 -50.70
C THR A 253 13.02 22.04 -51.32
N ARG A 254 13.69 21.11 -50.61
CA ARG A 254 14.86 20.38 -51.15
C ARG A 254 14.52 19.50 -52.35
N VAL A 255 13.38 18.80 -52.34
CA VAL A 255 12.94 17.99 -53.48
C VAL A 255 12.65 18.88 -54.69
N SER A 256 12.09 20.07 -54.49
CA SER A 256 11.81 21.02 -55.57
C SER A 256 13.07 21.63 -56.21
N THR A 257 14.15 21.83 -55.44
CA THR A 257 15.43 22.32 -55.97
C THR A 257 16.23 21.24 -56.69
N PHE A 258 16.11 19.97 -56.33
CA PHE A 258 16.80 18.87 -57.04
C PHE A 258 16.19 18.50 -58.40
N LYS A 259 14.96 18.95 -58.71
CA LYS A 259 14.27 18.68 -59.99
C LYS A 259 14.47 19.76 -61.05
N LYS A 260 15.26 20.81 -60.76
CA LYS A 260 15.66 21.84 -61.71
C LYS A 260 17.12 21.64 -62.10
#